data_AF-A0A0F2PTT1-F1
#
_entry.id   AF-A0A0F2PTT1-F1
#
_cell.length_a   1.000
_cell.length_b   1.000
_cell.length_c   1.000
_cell.angle_alpha   90.00
_cell.angle_beta   90.00
_cell.angle_gamma   90.00
#
_symmetry.space_group_name_H-M   'P 1'
#
loop_
_entity.id
_entity.type
_entity.pdbx_description
1 polymer ?
#
loop_
_entity_poly.entity_id
_entity_poly.type
_entity_poly.pdbx_seq_one_letter_code
_entity_poly.pdbx_strand_id
1 'polypeptide(L)'
;MWNIIAKDLYLQRVRLALVAVLAGAAMGVMFIGTDLRNGGLYPAVLIFALGLTYSYTLFSCFHEDKNKSISFLRSLPVSARTVVNSKFAAMIVLEAVLLILLFLYYIWGICCGLP
;
A
#
# COMPACT_ATOMS: atom_id res chain seq x y z
N MET A 1 14.67 -7.82 10.96
CA MET A 1 14.20 -7.20 9.70
C MET A 1 12.95 -6.33 9.90
N TRP A 2 11.95 -6.78 10.66
CA TRP A 2 10.74 -5.99 10.97
C TRP A 2 11.00 -4.58 11.55
N ASN A 3 11.99 -4.41 12.44
CA ASN A 3 12.39 -3.09 12.94
C ASN A 3 12.92 -2.14 11.86
N ILE A 4 13.51 -2.66 10.79
CA ILE A 4 14.03 -1.85 9.68
C ILE A 4 12.86 -1.45 8.78
N ILE A 5 11.94 -2.38 8.51
CA ILE A 5 10.71 -2.15 7.75
C ILE A 5 9.87 -1.06 8.42
N ALA A 6 9.64 -1.15 9.73
CA ALA A 6 8.88 -0.15 10.49
C ALA A 6 9.53 1.24 10.44
N LYS A 7 10.87 1.32 10.50
CA LYS A 7 11.60 2.58 10.38
C LYS A 7 11.53 3.18 8.98
N ASP A 8 11.61 2.35 7.94
CA ASP A 8 11.48 2.80 6.54
C ASP A 8 10.06 3.32 6.26
N LEU A 9 9.02 2.60 6.75
CA LEU A 9 7.63 3.05 6.70
C LEU A 9 7.42 4.36 7.48
N TYR A 10 8.02 4.50 8.66
CA TYR A 10 7.92 5.73 9.45
C TYR A 10 8.53 6.94 8.74
N LEU A 11 9.65 6.75 8.03
CA LEU A 11 10.26 7.78 7.20
C LEU A 11 9.36 8.20 6.02
N GLN A 12 8.56 7.26 5.51
CA GLN A 12 7.64 7.47 4.39
C GLN A 12 6.18 7.74 4.83
N ARG A 13 5.93 8.02 6.12
CA ARG A 13 4.60 8.15 6.72
C ARG A 13 3.63 9.09 5.99
N VAL A 14 4.13 10.21 5.45
CA VAL A 14 3.29 11.20 4.74
C VAL A 14 2.79 10.62 3.42
N ARG A 15 3.64 9.85 2.74
CA ARG A 15 3.29 9.17 1.49
C ARG A 15 2.41 7.95 1.75
N LEU A 16 2.66 7.21 2.84
CA LEU A 16 1.74 6.15 3.28
C LEU A 16 0.35 6.70 3.57
N ALA A 17 0.27 7.85 4.26
CA ALA A 17 -1.01 8.51 4.52
C ALA A 17 -1.70 8.89 3.20
N LEU A 18 -0.96 9.43 2.23
CA LEU A 18 -1.49 9.75 0.90
C LEU A 18 -2.00 8.50 0.17
N VAL A 19 -1.23 7.41 0.15
CA VAL A 19 -1.64 6.13 -0.44
C VAL A 19 -2.89 5.58 0.25
N ALA A 20 -2.96 5.66 1.58
CA ALA A 20 -4.12 5.22 2.35
C ALA A 20 -5.37 6.05 2.04
N VAL A 21 -5.24 7.38 1.90
CA VAL A 21 -6.34 8.27 1.50
C VAL A 21 -6.82 7.94 0.08
N LEU A 22 -5.90 7.76 -0.87
CA LEU A 22 -6.26 7.42 -2.26
C LEU A 22 -6.90 6.02 -2.37
N ALA A 23 -6.38 5.04 -1.63
CA ALA A 23 -6.98 3.72 -1.54
C ALA A 23 -8.39 3.79 -0.93
N GLY A 24 -8.56 4.54 0.16
CA GLY A 24 -9.87 4.76 0.80
C GLY A 24 -10.87 5.46 -0.13
N ALA A 25 -10.42 6.46 -0.90
CA ALA A 25 -11.24 7.13 -1.90
C ALA A 25 -11.67 6.17 -3.02
N ALA A 26 -10.76 5.32 -3.52
CA ALA A 26 -11.07 4.32 -4.53
C ALA A 26 -12.10 3.28 -4.03
N MET A 27 -11.99 2.87 -2.78
CA MET A 27 -12.96 1.99 -2.13
C MET A 27 -14.32 2.71 -1.98
N GLY A 28 -14.34 3.97 -1.54
CA GLY A 28 -15.58 4.76 -1.45
C GLY A 28 -16.30 4.93 -2.79
N VAL A 29 -15.55 5.06 -3.89
CA VAL A 29 -16.12 5.08 -5.25
C VAL A 29 -16.79 3.74 -5.60
N MET A 30 -16.29 2.59 -5.12
CA MET A 30 -17.02 1.32 -5.28
C MET A 30 -18.40 1.36 -4.63
N PHE A 31 -18.49 1.91 -3.41
CA PHE A 31 -19.74 1.90 -2.64
C PHE A 31 -20.84 2.79 -3.24
N ILE A 32 -20.45 3.89 -3.89
CA ILE A 32 -21.40 4.84 -4.47
C ILE A 32 -21.77 4.44 -5.91
N GLY A 33 -20.89 3.72 -6.62
CA GLY A 33 -20.97 3.57 -8.07
C GLY A 33 -21.62 2.30 -8.60
N THR A 34 -21.83 1.24 -7.82
CA THR A 34 -22.17 -0.07 -8.40
C THR A 34 -23.06 -0.93 -7.52
N ASP A 35 -24.15 -1.46 -8.10
CA ASP A 35 -24.80 -2.66 -7.59
C ASP A 35 -23.77 -3.82 -7.52
N LEU A 36 -23.40 -4.26 -6.32
CA LEU A 36 -22.63 -5.47 -6.00
C LEU A 36 -23.08 -6.69 -6.82
N ARG A 37 -24.38 -6.76 -7.15
CA ARG A 37 -25.00 -7.87 -7.89
C ARG A 37 -24.54 -8.01 -9.36
N ASN A 38 -24.05 -6.95 -10.00
CA ASN A 38 -23.69 -6.96 -11.43
C ASN A 38 -22.17 -7.01 -11.70
N GLY A 39 -21.35 -7.29 -10.69
CA GLY A 39 -19.89 -7.38 -10.87
C GLY A 39 -19.22 -6.03 -11.16
N GLY A 40 -19.81 -4.94 -10.68
CA GLY A 40 -19.35 -3.59 -10.97
C GLY A 40 -17.93 -3.30 -10.46
N LEU A 41 -17.15 -2.53 -11.25
CA LEU A 41 -15.86 -1.86 -11.02
C LEU A 41 -14.75 -2.50 -10.12
N TYR A 42 -14.95 -3.69 -9.55
CA TYR A 42 -13.97 -4.47 -8.80
C TYR A 42 -12.61 -4.58 -9.51
N PRO A 43 -12.54 -4.99 -10.79
CA PRO A 43 -11.26 -5.07 -11.49
C PRO A 43 -10.61 -3.70 -11.65
N ALA A 44 -11.36 -2.62 -11.86
CA ALA A 44 -10.82 -1.27 -12.03
C ALA A 44 -10.17 -0.75 -10.74
N VAL A 45 -10.79 -0.97 -9.58
CA VAL A 45 -10.24 -0.56 -8.29
C VAL A 45 -9.08 -1.44 -7.87
N LEU A 46 -9.10 -2.74 -8.19
CA LEU A 46 -7.97 -3.63 -7.95
C LEU A 46 -6.76 -3.18 -8.78
N ILE A 47 -6.95 -2.85 -10.06
CA ILE A 47 -5.90 -2.28 -10.93
C ILE A 47 -5.41 -0.93 -10.38
N PHE A 48 -6.32 -0.05 -9.94
CA PHE A 48 -5.96 1.25 -9.36
C PHE A 48 -5.14 1.10 -8.08
N ALA A 49 -5.54 0.18 -7.20
CA ALA A 49 -4.86 -0.09 -5.96
C ALA A 49 -3.47 -0.72 -6.17
N LEU A 50 -3.34 -1.65 -7.12
CA LEU A 50 -2.04 -2.20 -7.56
C LEU A 50 -1.14 -1.12 -8.18
N GLY A 51 -1.71 -0.21 -8.96
CA GLY A 51 -0.98 0.94 -9.51
C GLY A 51 -0.47 1.87 -8.41
N LEU A 52 -1.27 2.09 -7.35
CA LEU A 52 -0.88 2.90 -6.19
C LEU A 52 0.25 2.26 -5.39
N THR A 53 0.15 0.97 -5.07
CA THR A 53 1.22 0.26 -4.34
C THR A 53 2.51 0.22 -5.16
N TYR A 54 2.41 -0.02 -6.47
CA TYR A 54 3.55 0.01 -7.38
C TYR A 54 4.21 1.40 -7.49
N SER A 55 3.40 2.46 -7.59
CA SER A 55 3.94 3.83 -7.62
C SER A 55 4.61 4.21 -6.30
N TYR A 56 4.08 3.76 -5.16
CA TYR A 56 4.68 3.94 -3.84
C TYR A 56 6.04 3.22 -3.74
N THR A 57 6.12 1.96 -4.20
CA THR A 57 7.36 1.18 -4.13
C THR A 57 8.43 1.72 -5.07
N LEU A 58 8.07 2.11 -6.29
CA LEU A 58 8.98 2.82 -7.19
C LEU A 58 9.51 4.11 -6.56
N PHE A 59 8.65 4.92 -5.94
CA PHE A 59 9.11 6.12 -5.27
C PHE A 59 9.99 5.82 -4.06
N SER A 60 9.68 4.75 -3.32
CA SER A 60 10.48 4.30 -2.18
C SER A 60 11.89 3.89 -2.60
N CYS A 61 12.04 3.31 -3.79
CA CYS A 61 13.33 2.86 -4.34
C CYS A 61 14.09 3.96 -5.10
N PHE A 62 13.42 4.83 -5.87
CA PHE A 62 14.08 5.82 -6.73
C PHE A 62 14.35 7.17 -6.07
N HIS A 63 13.56 7.58 -5.07
CA HIS A 63 13.69 8.90 -4.43
C HIS A 63 14.32 8.83 -3.03
N GLU A 64 15.17 7.83 -2.81
CA GLU A 64 15.82 7.61 -1.52
C GLU A 64 16.74 8.76 -1.10
N ASP A 65 17.43 9.39 -2.05
CA ASP A 65 18.31 10.53 -1.80
C ASP A 65 17.52 11.78 -1.38
N LYS A 66 16.34 11.99 -1.97
CA LYS A 66 15.48 13.14 -1.66
C LYS A 66 14.86 13.03 -0.27
N ASN A 67 14.62 11.79 0.21
CA ASN A 67 14.06 11.51 1.52
C ASN A 67 15.12 11.28 2.62
N LYS A 68 16.43 11.36 2.29
CA LYS A 68 17.55 11.02 3.19
C LYS A 68 17.44 9.60 3.82
N SER A 69 16.61 8.72 3.25
CA SER A 69 16.33 7.40 3.83
C SER A 69 17.54 6.48 3.73
N ILE A 70 18.28 6.50 2.61
CA ILE A 70 19.56 5.78 2.47
C ILE A 70 20.56 6.26 3.51
N SER A 71 20.71 7.57 3.69
CA SER A 71 21.74 8.12 4.59
C SER A 71 21.47 7.73 6.04
N PHE A 72 20.19 7.69 6.44
CA PHE A 72 19.77 7.19 7.75
C PHE A 72 19.86 5.66 7.88
N LEU A 73 19.54 4.90 6.84
CA LEU A 73 19.60 3.44 6.88
C LEU A 73 21.05 2.92 6.81
N ARG A 74 21.96 3.65 6.14
CA ARG A 74 23.40 3.37 6.11
C ARG A 74 24.14 3.80 7.38
N SER A 75 23.57 4.70 8.19
CA SER A 75 24.15 5.04 9.49
C SER A 75 23.86 3.99 10.56
N LEU A 76 22.88 3.11 10.33
CA LEU A 76 22.64 1.95 11.18
C LEU A 76 23.66 0.84 10.87
N PRO A 77 24.08 0.03 11.87
CA PRO A 77 25.00 -1.08 11.68
C PRO A 77 24.30 -2.27 11.00
N VAL A 78 23.87 -2.08 9.74
CA VAL A 78 23.10 -3.05 8.98
C VAL A 78 23.67 -3.17 7.57
N SER A 79 23.76 -4.40 7.05
CA SER A 79 24.29 -4.63 5.71
C SER A 79 23.37 -4.05 4.63
N ALA A 80 23.96 -3.53 3.55
CA ALA A 80 23.22 -2.96 2.42
C ALA A 80 22.21 -3.95 1.81
N ARG A 81 22.53 -5.25 1.77
CA ARG A 81 21.59 -6.30 1.34
C ARG A 81 20.34 -6.37 2.21
N THR A 82 20.47 -6.17 3.52
CA THR A 82 19.34 -6.19 4.45
C THR A 82 18.39 -5.02 4.20
N VAL A 83 18.92 -3.86 3.82
CA VAL A 83 18.11 -2.68 3.46
C VAL A 83 17.28 -2.95 2.21
N VAL A 84 17.91 -3.50 1.16
CA VAL A 84 17.21 -3.86 -0.08
C VAL A 84 16.12 -4.91 0.19
N ASN A 85 16.44 -5.98 0.91
CA ASN A 85 15.46 -7.02 1.25
C ASN A 85 14.29 -6.48 2.08
N SER A 86 14.54 -5.50 2.96
CA SER A 86 13.48 -4.89 3.76
C SER A 86 12.46 -4.12 2.93
N LYS A 87 12.87 -3.57 1.77
CA LYS A 87 11.99 -2.82 0.86
C LYS A 87 11.08 -3.73 0.07
N PHE A 88 11.62 -4.82 -0.46
CA PHE A 88 10.81 -5.86 -1.09
C PHE A 88 9.85 -6.52 -0.10
N ALA A 89 10.30 -6.78 1.13
CA ALA A 89 9.42 -7.28 2.19
C ALA A 89 8.31 -6.27 2.52
N ALA A 90 8.61 -4.97 2.59
CA ALA A 90 7.62 -3.92 2.82
C ALA A 90 6.57 -3.87 1.69
N MET A 91 6.98 -4.03 0.43
CA MET A 91 6.07 -4.12 -0.71
C MET A 91 5.09 -5.29 -0.57
N ILE A 92 5.60 -6.49 -0.30
CA ILE A 92 4.78 -7.71 -0.15
C ILE A 92 3.78 -7.54 1.00
N VAL A 93 4.22 -7.00 2.13
CA VAL A 93 3.34 -6.74 3.28
C VAL A 93 2.24 -5.74 2.92
N LEU A 94 2.57 -4.68 2.20
CA LEU A 94 1.61 -3.64 1.84
C LEU A 94 0.57 -4.17 0.84
N GLU A 95 0.97 -4.97 -0.15
CA GLU A 95 0.03 -5.66 -1.05
C GLU A 95 -0.86 -6.65 -0.29
N ALA A 96 -0.30 -7.47 0.61
CA ALA A 96 -1.08 -8.42 1.39
C ALA A 96 -2.14 -7.70 2.25
N VAL A 97 -1.77 -6.60 2.90
CA VAL A 97 -2.70 -5.77 3.69
C VAL A 97 -3.80 -5.20 2.80
N LEU A 98 -3.47 -4.73 1.60
CA LEU A 98 -4.44 -4.17 0.67
C LEU A 98 -5.44 -5.24 0.18
N LEU A 99 -4.96 -6.44 -0.17
CA LEU A 99 -5.81 -7.57 -0.56
C LEU A 99 -6.75 -7.98 0.57
N ILE A 100 -6.26 -8.03 1.80
CA ILE A 100 -7.07 -8.32 2.99
C ILE A 100 -8.14 -7.26 3.19
N LEU A 101 -7.80 -5.98 3.07
CA LEU A 101 -8.76 -4.87 3.19
C LEU A 101 -9.84 -4.94 2.10
N LEU A 102 -9.45 -5.23 0.86
CA LEU A 102 -10.38 -5.36 -0.25
C LEU A 102 -11.32 -6.55 -0.05
N PHE A 103 -10.78 -7.69 0.43
CA PHE A 103 -11.57 -8.87 0.75
C PHE A 103 -12.55 -8.62 1.92
N LEU A 104 -12.10 -7.99 3.00
CA LEU A 104 -12.97 -7.60 4.12
C LEU A 104 -14.07 -6.65 3.68
N TYR A 105 -13.73 -5.68 2.83
CA TYR A 105 -14.70 -4.73 2.29
C TYR A 105 -15.73 -5.40 1.38
N TYR A 106 -15.30 -6.35 0.56
CA TYR A 106 -16.19 -7.15 -0.27
C TYR A 106 -17.19 -7.97 0.57
N ILE A 107 -16.71 -8.66 1.60
CA ILE A 107 -17.56 -9.39 2.54
C ILE A 107 -18.55 -8.45 3.23
N TRP A 108 -18.07 -7.27 3.66
CA TRP A 108 -18.92 -6.30 4.33
C TRP A 108 -20.03 -5.77 3.41
N GLY A 109 -19.72 -5.51 2.14
CA GLY A 109 -20.71 -5.17 1.12
C GLY A 109 -21.81 -6.24 1.00
N ILE A 110 -21.44 -7.52 0.97
CA ILE A 110 -22.39 -8.64 0.93
C ILE A 110 -23.25 -8.68 2.20
N CYS A 111 -22.63 -8.57 3.39
CA CYS A 111 -23.32 -8.70 4.67
C CYS A 111 -24.32 -7.56 4.93
N CYS A 112 -24.02 -6.34 4.50
CA CYS A 112 -24.89 -5.20 4.72
C CYS A 112 -26.00 -5.05 3.68
N GLY A 113 -26.09 -5.96 2.69
CA GLY A 113 -27.15 -5.94 1.68
C GLY A 113 -27.23 -4.60 0.92
N LEU A 114 -26.09 -3.91 0.81
CA LEU A 114 -26.00 -2.75 -0.07
C LEU A 114 -26.13 -3.25 -1.50
N PRO A 115 -26.78 -2.46 -2.38
CA PRO A 115 -26.97 -2.80 -3.79
C PRO A 115 -25.69 -3.37 -4.41
#